data_AF-A0A6P4IU37-F1
#
_entry.id   AF-A0A6P4IU37-F1
#
_cell.length_a   1.000
_cell.length_b   1.000
_cell.length_c   1.000
_cell.angle_alpha   90.00
_cell.angle_beta   90.00
_cell.angle_gamma   90.00
#
_symmetry.space_group_name_H-M   'P 1'
#
loop_
_entity.id
_entity.type
_entity.pdbx_description
1 polymer ?
#
loop_
_entity_poly.entity_id
_entity_poly.type
_entity_poly.pdbx_seq_one_letter_code
_entity_poly.pdbx_strand_id
1 'polypeptide(L)'
;MDHNVGRLTEESLKRKERLQKLREQAQNKGSDAAESTENLPKPIFRSYKPQNENTTGEILAQEPTGSIETAVEDQLSLLQQPMVIDEIDITNLAPRKPDWDLKRDASKKLERLERRTQKAIAELIRERLKLNQIEDISQAVNVATAHAGESVQEDYD
;
A
#
# COMPACT_ATOMS: atom_id res chain seq x y z
N MET A 1 -83.53 -4.12 -31.30
CA MET A 1 -82.15 -4.31 -30.84
C MET A 1 -81.90 -3.25 -29.75
N ASP A 2 -82.60 -3.31 -28.61
CA ASP A 2 -82.77 -2.13 -27.73
C ASP A 2 -82.57 -2.45 -26.22
N HIS A 3 -81.88 -3.54 -25.89
CA HIS A 3 -81.71 -3.98 -24.48
C HIS A 3 -80.36 -3.58 -23.84
N ASN A 4 -79.50 -2.82 -24.53
CA ASN A 4 -78.14 -2.51 -24.05
C ASN A 4 -78.02 -1.18 -23.28
N VAL A 5 -78.91 -0.21 -23.54
CA VAL A 5 -78.85 1.12 -22.89
C VAL A 5 -79.25 1.07 -21.41
N GLY A 6 -80.21 0.21 -21.03
CA GLY A 6 -80.61 0.03 -19.62
C GLY A 6 -79.48 -0.54 -18.76
N ARG A 7 -78.80 -1.59 -19.24
CA ARG A 7 -77.69 -2.25 -18.54
C ARG A 7 -76.53 -1.29 -18.25
N LEU A 8 -76.21 -0.39 -19.18
CA LEU A 8 -75.17 0.62 -19.01
C LEU A 8 -75.51 1.65 -17.91
N THR A 9 -76.78 2.05 -17.82
CA THR A 9 -77.25 2.98 -16.78
C THR A 9 -77.23 2.34 -15.38
N GLU A 10 -77.57 1.05 -15.27
CA GLU A 10 -77.49 0.32 -14.01
C GLU A 10 -76.03 0.11 -13.54
N GLU A 11 -75.12 -0.23 -14.45
CA GLU A 11 -73.70 -0.43 -14.11
C GLU A 11 -73.02 0.88 -13.68
N SER A 12 -73.40 2.01 -14.27
CA SER A 12 -72.86 3.33 -13.89
C SER A 12 -73.34 3.78 -12.50
N LEU A 13 -74.59 3.51 -12.13
CA LEU A 13 -75.09 3.76 -10.77
C LEU A 13 -74.37 2.89 -9.73
N LYS A 14 -74.18 1.59 -10.02
CA LYS A 14 -73.42 0.68 -9.13
C LYS A 14 -71.97 1.16 -8.92
N ARG A 15 -71.31 1.68 -9.95
CA ARG A 15 -69.97 2.26 -9.84
C ARG A 15 -69.96 3.52 -8.97
N LYS A 16 -70.94 4.40 -9.14
CA LYS A 16 -71.07 5.63 -8.36
C LYS A 16 -71.23 5.32 -6.86
N GLU A 17 -72.11 4.38 -6.51
CA GLU A 17 -72.31 3.95 -5.12
C GLU A 17 -71.04 3.32 -4.51
N ARG A 18 -70.32 2.49 -5.27
CA ARG A 18 -69.06 1.90 -4.82
C ARG A 18 -68.00 2.96 -4.54
N LEU A 19 -67.87 3.95 -5.41
CA LEU A 19 -66.93 5.06 -5.23
C LEU A 19 -67.32 5.93 -4.03
N GLN A 20 -68.61 6.15 -3.79
CA GLN A 20 -69.09 6.90 -2.63
C GLN A 20 -68.76 6.19 -1.32
N LYS A 21 -68.97 4.86 -1.25
CA LYS A 21 -68.58 4.05 -0.09
C LYS A 21 -67.07 4.06 0.17
N LEU A 22 -66.25 4.02 -0.88
CA LEU A 22 -64.79 4.13 -0.75
C LEU A 22 -64.36 5.50 -0.23
N ARG A 23 -65.03 6.57 -0.67
CA ARG A 23 -64.76 7.94 -0.21
C ARG A 23 -65.14 8.12 1.26
N GLU A 24 -66.29 7.59 1.67
CA GLU A 24 -66.76 7.62 3.06
C GLU A 24 -65.84 6.81 3.98
N GLN A 25 -65.36 5.64 3.52
CA GLN A 25 -64.39 4.82 4.26
C GLN A 25 -63.03 5.51 4.39
N ALA A 26 -62.56 6.23 3.36
CA ALA A 26 -61.33 7.01 3.43
C ALA A 26 -61.48 8.21 4.39
N GLN A 27 -62.66 8.83 4.44
CA GLN A 27 -62.94 9.94 5.35
C GLN A 27 -63.03 9.48 6.81
N ASN A 28 -63.63 8.32 7.09
CA ASN A 28 -63.63 7.71 8.43
C ASN A 28 -62.25 7.16 8.85
N LYS A 29 -61.42 6.68 7.91
CA LYS A 29 -60.01 6.34 8.22
C LYS A 29 -59.12 7.57 8.46
N GLY A 30 -59.57 8.76 8.04
CA GLY A 30 -58.87 10.01 8.27
C GLY A 30 -58.96 10.50 9.73
N SER A 31 -59.90 10.01 10.53
CA SER A 31 -60.04 10.38 11.94
C SER A 31 -59.25 9.48 12.91
N ASP A 32 -58.88 8.25 12.51
CA ASP A 32 -58.10 7.32 13.34
C ASP A 32 -56.57 7.57 13.29
N ALA A 33 -56.11 8.56 12.52
CA ALA A 33 -54.70 8.95 12.48
C ALA A 33 -54.30 9.92 13.61
N ALA A 34 -55.26 10.36 14.44
CA ALA A 34 -55.02 11.38 15.47
C ALA A 34 -54.72 10.82 16.88
N GLU A 35 -54.91 9.52 17.14
CA GLU A 35 -54.75 8.91 18.47
C GLU A 35 -53.46 8.09 18.66
N SER A 36 -52.54 8.07 17.69
CA SER A 36 -51.27 7.32 17.77
C SER A 36 -50.07 8.16 18.21
N THR A 37 -50.29 9.30 18.86
CA THR A 37 -49.24 10.27 19.24
C THR A 37 -48.62 10.02 20.63
N GLU A 38 -49.23 9.21 21.49
CA GLU A 38 -48.82 9.11 22.90
C GLU A 38 -47.66 8.12 23.18
N ASN A 39 -47.32 7.21 22.26
CA ASN A 39 -46.33 6.15 22.52
C ASN A 39 -45.32 5.93 21.37
N LEU A 40 -44.77 7.01 20.80
CA LEU A 40 -43.67 6.92 19.84
C LEU A 40 -42.31 7.04 20.57
N PRO A 41 -41.31 6.18 20.26
CA PRO A 41 -39.98 6.32 20.82
C PRO A 41 -39.36 7.67 20.40
N LYS A 42 -38.74 8.37 21.36
CA LYS A 42 -38.14 9.69 21.13
C LYS A 42 -36.95 9.58 20.16
N PRO A 43 -36.81 10.51 19.21
CA PRO A 43 -35.69 10.50 18.26
C PRO A 43 -34.37 10.80 18.97
N ILE A 44 -33.31 10.09 18.55
CA ILE A 44 -31.94 10.29 19.04
C ILE A 44 -31.15 11.06 17.98
N PHE A 45 -30.64 12.24 18.34
CA PHE A 45 -29.90 13.09 17.41
C PHE A 45 -28.39 12.86 17.54
N ARG A 46 -27.74 12.57 16.41
CA ARG A 46 -26.28 12.28 16.35
C ARG A 46 -25.44 13.51 15.96
N SER A 47 -25.92 14.31 15.01
CA SER A 47 -25.16 15.45 14.42
C SER A 47 -25.86 16.80 14.54
N TYR A 48 -27.09 16.83 15.06
CA TYR A 48 -27.94 18.02 15.05
C TYR A 48 -28.44 18.35 16.45
N LYS A 49 -28.42 19.64 16.80
CA LYS A 49 -29.01 20.15 18.04
C LYS A 49 -30.32 20.85 17.70
N PRO A 50 -31.49 20.27 18.06
CA PRO A 50 -32.76 20.93 17.80
C PRO A 50 -32.85 22.24 18.57
N GLN A 51 -33.27 23.31 17.88
CA GLN A 51 -33.41 24.66 18.44
C GLN A 51 -34.84 24.98 18.91
N ASN A 52 -35.80 24.09 18.65
CA ASN A 52 -37.23 24.32 18.91
C ASN A 52 -37.73 23.47 20.08
N GLU A 53 -38.61 24.05 20.90
CA GLU A 53 -39.23 23.42 22.08
C GLU A 53 -40.02 22.14 21.75
N ASN A 54 -40.54 22.01 20.53
CA ASN A 54 -41.37 20.87 20.11
C ASN A 54 -40.57 19.64 19.68
N THR A 55 -39.24 19.74 19.57
CA THR A 55 -38.39 18.65 19.05
C THR A 55 -37.36 18.25 20.10
N THR A 56 -37.83 17.86 21.28
CA THR A 56 -36.98 17.35 22.36
C THR A 56 -36.63 15.89 22.09
N GLY A 57 -35.39 15.64 21.68
CA GLY A 57 -34.81 14.29 21.57
C GLY A 57 -33.54 14.19 22.38
N GLU A 58 -33.13 12.96 22.70
CA GLU A 58 -31.88 12.71 23.41
C GLU A 58 -30.71 12.91 22.44
N ILE A 59 -29.75 13.76 22.81
CA ILE A 59 -28.55 14.03 21.99
C ILE A 59 -27.45 13.09 22.47
N LEU A 60 -26.91 12.27 21.57
CA LEU A 60 -25.75 11.46 21.91
C LEU A 60 -24.52 12.35 22.08
N ALA A 61 -23.78 12.13 23.16
CA ALA A 61 -22.52 12.82 23.41
C ALA A 61 -21.53 12.47 22.29
N GLN A 62 -21.15 13.48 21.51
CA GLN A 62 -20.12 13.34 20.49
C GLN A 62 -18.75 13.45 21.16
N GLU A 63 -17.84 12.53 20.84
CA GLU A 63 -16.44 12.69 21.20
C GLU A 63 -15.91 13.98 20.56
N PRO A 64 -15.21 14.85 21.33
CA PRO A 64 -14.63 16.05 20.76
C PRO A 64 -13.66 15.63 19.64
N THR A 65 -13.77 16.29 18.49
CA THR A 65 -12.74 16.19 17.46
C THR A 65 -11.42 16.64 18.07
N GLY A 66 -10.33 15.92 17.80
CA GLY A 66 -9.00 16.27 18.32
C GLY A 66 -8.65 17.74 18.08
N SER A 67 -7.82 18.31 18.95
CA SER A 67 -7.34 19.69 18.83
C SER A 67 -6.55 19.84 17.53
N ILE A 68 -6.97 20.78 16.69
CA ILE A 68 -6.28 21.05 15.43
C ILE A 68 -4.91 21.64 15.72
N GLU A 69 -4.81 22.42 16.79
CA GLU A 69 -3.61 23.06 17.31
C GLU A 69 -2.51 22.03 17.59
N THR A 70 -2.84 20.91 18.25
CA THR A 70 -1.83 19.87 18.53
C THR A 70 -1.33 19.18 17.27
N ALA A 71 -2.23 18.92 16.30
CA ALA A 71 -1.83 18.30 15.03
C ALA A 71 -0.95 19.24 14.18
N VAL A 72 -1.20 20.55 14.25
CA VAL A 72 -0.38 21.56 13.57
C VAL A 72 0.99 21.70 14.25
N GLU A 73 1.03 21.71 15.58
CA GLU A 73 2.27 21.73 16.37
C GLU A 73 3.16 20.52 16.03
N ASP A 74 2.58 19.32 15.97
CA ASP A 74 3.30 18.09 15.61
C ASP A 74 3.92 18.19 14.20
N GLN A 75 3.17 18.72 13.23
CA GLN A 75 3.66 18.93 11.86
C GLN A 75 4.78 19.98 11.79
N LEU A 76 4.66 21.08 12.54
CA LEU A 76 5.70 22.10 12.65
C LEU A 76 6.97 21.53 13.27
N SER A 77 6.84 20.68 14.29
CA SER A 77 7.98 20.02 14.95
C SER A 77 8.74 19.07 14.00
N LEU A 78 8.02 18.32 13.15
CA LEU A 78 8.59 17.44 12.13
C LEU A 78 9.35 18.22 11.05
N LEU A 79 8.85 19.41 10.68
CA LEU A 79 9.53 20.29 9.73
C LEU A 79 10.77 20.98 10.31
N GLN A 80 10.79 21.17 11.63
CA GLN A 80 11.92 21.77 12.35
C GLN A 80 13.09 20.81 12.53
N GLN A 81 12.83 19.49 12.50
CA GLN A 81 13.89 18.51 12.50
C GLN A 81 14.68 18.63 11.19
N PRO A 82 16.00 18.87 11.25
CA PRO A 82 16.81 18.90 10.05
C PRO A 82 16.71 17.51 9.42
N MET A 83 16.14 17.44 8.22
CA MET A 83 16.20 16.26 7.37
C MET A 83 17.67 15.88 7.19
N VAL A 84 18.14 14.90 7.96
CA VAL A 84 19.46 14.30 7.79
C VAL A 84 19.37 13.50 6.51
N ILE A 85 19.68 14.17 5.40
CA ILE A 85 19.90 13.50 4.13
C ILE A 85 21.22 12.76 4.34
N ASP A 86 21.15 11.46 4.61
CA ASP A 86 22.31 10.60 4.42
C ASP A 86 22.75 10.83 2.98
N GLU A 87 23.93 11.43 2.80
CA GLU A 87 24.47 11.80 1.50
C GLU A 87 24.46 10.55 0.61
N ILE A 88 23.52 10.53 -0.33
CA ILE A 88 23.38 9.42 -1.26
C ILE A 88 24.64 9.41 -2.11
N ASP A 89 25.46 8.39 -1.93
CA ASP A 89 26.76 8.26 -2.60
C ASP A 89 26.56 8.15 -4.13
N ILE A 90 26.70 9.30 -4.80
CA ILE A 90 26.40 9.53 -6.23
C ILE A 90 27.25 8.61 -7.14
N THR A 91 28.36 8.12 -6.60
CA THR A 91 29.28 7.19 -7.27
C THR A 91 28.67 5.80 -7.51
N ASN A 92 27.71 5.38 -6.69
CA ASN A 92 26.98 4.12 -6.87
C ASN A 92 25.80 4.24 -7.83
N LEU A 93 25.31 5.46 -8.10
CA LEU A 93 24.15 5.72 -8.95
C LEU A 93 24.52 5.95 -10.42
N ALA A 94 25.80 6.21 -10.71
CA ALA A 94 26.28 6.38 -12.07
C ALA A 94 26.18 5.08 -12.89
N PRO A 95 25.90 5.16 -14.21
CA PRO A 95 25.90 4.00 -15.08
C PRO A 95 27.28 3.34 -15.09
N ARG A 96 27.31 2.06 -14.73
CA ARG A 96 28.53 1.25 -14.63
C ARG A 96 28.89 0.64 -15.97
N LYS A 97 30.17 0.27 -16.15
CA LYS A 97 30.61 -0.50 -17.34
C LYS A 97 29.75 -1.77 -17.49
N PRO A 98 29.37 -2.19 -18.70
CA PRO A 98 28.55 -3.39 -18.91
C PRO A 98 29.20 -4.66 -18.31
N ASP A 99 30.53 -4.71 -18.28
CA ASP A 99 31.28 -5.84 -17.72
C ASP A 99 31.43 -5.80 -16.19
N TRP A 100 30.93 -4.75 -15.53
CA TRP A 100 31.00 -4.58 -14.08
C TRP A 100 30.50 -5.83 -13.35
N ASP A 101 29.33 -6.28 -13.76
CA ASP A 101 28.61 -7.35 -13.05
C ASP A 101 29.33 -8.68 -13.26
N LEU A 102 29.82 -8.89 -14.48
CA LEU A 102 30.63 -10.03 -14.83
C LEU A 102 31.94 -10.07 -14.02
N LYS A 103 32.65 -8.94 -13.91
CA LYS A 103 33.88 -8.82 -13.11
C LYS A 103 33.61 -9.10 -11.63
N ARG A 104 32.52 -8.56 -11.08
CA ARG A 104 32.12 -8.81 -9.68
C ARG A 104 31.85 -10.29 -9.44
N ASP A 105 31.05 -10.92 -10.28
CA ASP A 105 30.65 -12.31 -10.10
C ASP A 105 31.78 -13.30 -10.39
N ALA A 106 32.68 -12.95 -11.32
CA ALA A 106 33.87 -13.73 -11.63
C ALA A 106 34.96 -13.58 -10.55
N SER A 107 35.13 -12.40 -9.95
CA SER A 107 36.19 -12.12 -8.97
C SER A 107 36.20 -13.11 -7.80
N LYS A 108 35.03 -13.41 -7.23
CA LYS A 108 34.87 -14.34 -6.11
C LYS A 108 35.26 -15.78 -6.48
N LYS A 109 35.03 -16.18 -7.72
CA LYS A 109 35.41 -17.51 -8.23
C LYS A 109 36.90 -17.57 -8.53
N LEU A 110 37.45 -16.51 -9.14
CA LEU A 110 38.87 -16.37 -9.42
C LEU A 110 39.70 -16.38 -8.14
N GLU A 111 39.30 -15.62 -7.11
CA GLU A 111 39.99 -15.61 -5.81
C GLU A 111 40.07 -17.01 -5.18
N ARG A 112 38.97 -17.76 -5.22
CA ARG A 112 38.93 -19.15 -4.73
C ARG A 112 39.82 -20.08 -5.54
N LEU A 113 39.85 -19.89 -6.86
CA LEU A 113 40.68 -20.68 -7.76
C LEU A 113 42.16 -20.35 -7.54
N GLU A 114 42.51 -19.07 -7.44
CA GLU A 114 43.86 -18.57 -7.21
C GLU A 114 44.46 -19.12 -5.91
N ARG A 115 43.69 -19.14 -4.82
CA ARG A 115 44.14 -19.78 -3.57
C ARG A 115 44.47 -21.26 -3.75
N ARG A 116 43.73 -21.98 -4.58
CA ARG A 116 43.97 -23.41 -4.87
C ARG A 116 45.15 -23.59 -5.81
N THR A 117 45.30 -22.75 -6.83
CA THR A 117 46.44 -22.80 -7.76
C THR A 117 47.73 -22.47 -7.03
N GLN A 118 47.77 -21.44 -6.19
CA GLN A 118 48.92 -21.12 -5.35
C GLN A 118 49.29 -22.28 -4.42
N LYS A 119 48.29 -22.94 -3.81
CA LYS A 119 48.53 -24.14 -2.99
C LYS A 119 49.12 -25.29 -3.80
N ALA A 120 48.58 -25.57 -4.98
CA ALA A 120 49.10 -26.61 -5.88
C ALA A 120 50.52 -26.29 -6.37
N ILE A 121 50.79 -25.02 -6.71
CA ILE A 121 52.13 -24.54 -7.08
C ILE A 121 53.10 -24.76 -5.91
N ALA A 122 52.73 -24.39 -4.69
CA ALA A 122 53.57 -24.58 -3.52
C ALA A 122 53.85 -26.06 -3.22
N GLU A 123 52.86 -26.93 -3.42
CA GLU A 123 53.01 -28.38 -3.27
C GLU A 123 53.95 -28.96 -4.33
N LEU A 124 53.78 -28.56 -5.59
CA LEU A 124 54.64 -28.98 -6.70
C LEU A 124 56.09 -28.49 -6.55
N ILE A 125 56.29 -27.28 -6.02
CA ILE A 125 57.63 -26.77 -5.66
C ILE A 125 58.23 -27.63 -4.54
N ARG A 126 57.47 -27.98 -3.50
CA ARG A 126 57.97 -28.85 -2.41
C ARG A 126 58.38 -30.23 -2.93
N GLU A 127 57.62 -30.82 -3.83
CA GLU A 127 57.95 -32.11 -4.44
C GLU A 127 59.24 -32.02 -5.29
N ARG A 128 59.35 -31.00 -6.14
CA ARG A 128 60.55 -30.79 -6.97
C ARG A 128 61.81 -30.56 -6.14
N LEU A 129 61.69 -29.89 -5.00
CA LEU A 129 62.80 -29.69 -4.07
C LEU A 129 63.23 -30.98 -3.38
N LYS A 130 62.27 -31.81 -2.94
CA LYS A 130 62.57 -33.14 -2.40
C LYS A 130 63.26 -34.05 -3.43
N LEU A 131 62.98 -33.85 -4.71
CA LEU A 131 63.58 -34.57 -5.82
C LEU A 131 64.93 -33.97 -6.28
N ASN A 132 65.48 -32.97 -5.59
CA ASN A 132 66.75 -32.29 -5.91
C ASN A 132 66.86 -31.78 -7.36
N GLN A 133 65.74 -31.41 -7.99
CA GLN A 133 65.77 -30.95 -9.39
C GLN A 133 66.13 -29.46 -9.53
N ILE A 134 66.08 -28.66 -8.46
CA ILE A 134 66.30 -27.21 -8.51
C ILE A 134 66.99 -26.77 -7.20
N GLU A 135 68.26 -26.38 -7.25
CA GLU A 135 69.02 -25.90 -6.09
C GLU A 135 68.72 -24.42 -5.73
N ASP A 136 68.22 -23.61 -6.67
CA ASP A 136 67.95 -22.17 -6.45
C ASP A 136 66.51 -21.75 -6.78
N ILE A 137 65.64 -21.81 -5.76
CA ILE A 137 64.21 -21.41 -5.83
C ILE A 137 64.04 -19.90 -5.99
N SER A 138 64.96 -19.13 -5.40
CA SER A 138 64.90 -17.67 -5.29
C SER A 138 64.93 -16.97 -6.65
N GLN A 139 65.72 -17.49 -7.60
CA GLN A 139 65.79 -16.94 -8.95
C GLN A 139 64.53 -17.25 -9.77
N ALA A 140 63.98 -18.45 -9.65
CA ALA A 140 62.77 -18.86 -10.40
C ALA A 140 61.51 -18.11 -9.94
N VAL A 141 61.38 -17.86 -8.64
CA VAL A 141 60.23 -17.12 -8.09
C VAL A 141 60.25 -15.65 -8.54
N ASN A 142 61.41 -15.00 -8.52
CA ASN A 142 61.55 -13.59 -8.92
C ASN A 142 61.15 -13.35 -10.39
N VAL A 143 61.50 -14.27 -11.29
CA VAL A 143 61.13 -14.18 -12.72
C VAL A 143 59.60 -14.35 -12.91
N ALA A 144 58.98 -15.29 -12.20
CA ALA A 144 57.53 -15.51 -12.30
C ALA A 144 56.72 -14.33 -11.75
N THR A 145 57.16 -13.72 -10.65
CA THR A 145 56.50 -12.52 -10.08
C THR A 145 56.63 -11.29 -10.96
N ALA A 146 57.74 -11.13 -11.70
CA ALA A 146 57.88 -10.02 -12.64
C ALA A 146 56.90 -10.12 -13.82
N HIS A 147 56.68 -11.32 -14.35
CA HIS A 147 55.74 -11.54 -15.45
C HIS A 147 54.26 -11.38 -15.08
N ALA A 148 53.88 -11.66 -13.82
CA ALA A 148 52.50 -11.50 -13.37
C ALA A 148 52.09 -10.02 -13.18
N GLY A 149 53.05 -9.11 -12.97
CA GLY A 149 52.79 -7.67 -12.83
C GLY A 149 52.45 -6.99 -14.16
N GLU A 150 53.02 -7.45 -15.27
CA GLU A 150 52.83 -6.85 -16.60
C GLU A 150 51.41 -7.07 -17.13
N SER A 151 50.82 -8.24 -16.90
CA SER A 151 49.48 -8.61 -17.43
C SER A 151 48.31 -7.87 -16.78
N VAL A 152 48.51 -7.22 -15.63
CA VAL A 152 47.46 -6.48 -14.92
C VAL A 152 47.33 -5.04 -15.44
N GLN A 153 48.36 -4.54 -16.13
CA GLN A 153 48.43 -3.15 -16.59
C GLN A 153 47.69 -2.91 -17.93
N GLU A 154 47.54 -3.93 -18.78
CA GLU A 154 46.93 -3.80 -20.12
C GLU A 154 45.39 -3.69 -20.12
N ASP A 155 44.71 -4.02 -19.03
CA ASP A 155 43.24 -4.06 -18.95
C ASP A 155 42.56 -2.70 -18.63
N TYR A 156 43.32 -1.60 -18.69
CA TYR A 156 42.92 -0.27 -18.20
C TYR A 156 42.91 0.89 -19.22
N ASP A 157 43.03 0.62 -20.52
CA ASP A 157 42.69 1.59 -21.58
C ASP A 157 41.34 1.26 -22.25
#